data_AF-A0A2J6RM16-F1
#
_entry.id   AF-A0A2J6RM16-F1
#
_cell.length_a   1.000
_cell.length_b   1.000
_cell.length_c   1.000
_cell.angle_alpha   90.00
_cell.angle_beta   90.00
_cell.angle_gamma   90.00
#
_symmetry.space_group_name_H-M   'P 1'
#
loop_
_entity.id
_entity.type
_entity.pdbx_description
1 polymer ?
#
loop_
_entity_poly.entity_id
_entity_poly.type
_entity_poly.pdbx_seq_one_letter_code
_entity_poly.pdbx_strand_id
1 'polypeptide(L)'
;MPALSTLRNIPPNENSDLPVSTRIELALNEWKAAKGTLSVNKAAHRYGLYISTLRKRILGGRSRKEYDEARQKLTVQEELSLKGWILYLIEGGFPLLVN
;
A
#
# COMPACT_ATOMS: atom_id res chain seq x y z
N MET A 1 -16.24 20.44 12.02
CA MET A 1 -16.03 20.02 10.61
C MET A 1 -15.06 21.01 9.97
N PRO A 2 -13.78 20.65 9.73
CA PRO A 2 -12.85 21.54 9.05
C PRO A 2 -12.84 21.34 7.53
N ALA A 3 -12.46 22.41 6.83
CA ALA A 3 -12.72 22.71 5.43
C ALA A 3 -12.00 21.81 4.41
N LEU A 4 -12.74 21.40 3.37
CA LEU A 4 -12.24 20.74 2.15
C LEU A 4 -11.48 21.70 1.19
N SER A 5 -11.20 22.94 1.61
CA SER A 5 -10.74 24.01 0.72
C SER A 5 -9.21 24.16 0.61
N THR A 6 -8.42 23.45 1.41
CA THR A 6 -6.95 23.66 1.43
C THR A 6 -6.19 22.88 0.34
N LEU A 7 -6.83 21.93 -0.36
CA LEU A 7 -6.16 21.11 -1.40
C LEU A 7 -6.10 21.78 -2.78
N ARG A 8 -6.02 23.11 -2.89
CA ARG A 8 -6.04 23.79 -4.21
C ARG A 8 -4.68 24.13 -4.80
N ASN A 9 -3.59 24.20 -4.04
CA ASN A 9 -2.26 24.53 -4.59
C ASN A 9 -1.16 23.84 -3.77
N ILE A 10 -0.87 22.58 -4.07
CA ILE A 10 0.34 21.92 -3.56
C ILE A 10 1.31 21.87 -4.74
N PRO A 11 2.49 22.50 -4.65
CA PRO A 11 3.48 22.47 -5.71
C PRO A 11 3.93 21.02 -5.97
N PRO A 12 4.29 20.66 -7.21
CA PRO A 12 4.59 19.28 -7.61
C PRO A 12 5.75 18.61 -6.84
N ASN A 13 6.50 19.37 -6.04
CA ASN A 13 7.74 18.95 -5.39
C ASN A 13 7.61 18.61 -3.89
N GLU A 14 6.54 19.04 -3.20
CA GLU A 14 6.39 18.84 -1.75
C GLU A 14 5.97 17.41 -1.38
N ASN A 15 5.35 16.68 -2.32
CA ASN A 15 4.94 15.29 -2.09
C ASN A 15 6.10 14.29 -2.20
N SER A 16 7.30 14.73 -2.61
CA SER A 16 8.45 13.85 -2.84
C SER A 16 8.97 13.21 -1.55
N ASP A 17 8.80 13.88 -0.41
CA ASP A 17 9.20 13.42 0.92
C ASP A 17 8.31 12.30 1.46
N LEU A 18 7.13 12.11 0.88
CA LEU A 18 6.21 11.05 1.29
C LEU A 18 6.57 9.71 0.63
N PRO A 19 6.37 8.59 1.35
CA PRO A 19 6.50 7.26 0.78
C PRO A 19 5.70 7.10 -0.52
N VAL A 20 6.24 6.32 -1.45
CA VAL A 20 5.62 6.12 -2.77
C VAL A 20 4.21 5.51 -2.64
N SER A 21 4.01 4.60 -1.68
CA SER A 21 2.71 3.98 -1.41
C SER A 21 1.66 5.01 -1.01
N THR A 22 1.98 5.90 -0.06
CA THR A 22 1.06 6.93 0.42
C THR A 22 0.70 7.93 -0.66
N ARG A 23 1.65 8.28 -1.54
CA ARG A 23 1.37 9.12 -2.71
C ARG A 23 0.39 8.49 -3.69
N ILE A 24 0.54 7.19 -3.95
CA ILE A 24 -0.36 6.45 -4.85
C ILE A 24 -1.78 6.45 -4.29
N GLU A 25 -1.94 6.24 -2.97
CA GLU A 25 -3.24 6.26 -2.31
C GLU A 25 -3.89 7.64 -2.33
N LEU A 26 -3.14 8.69 -2.01
CA LEU A 26 -3.62 10.07 -2.07
C LEU A 26 -4.05 10.47 -3.49
N ALA A 27 -3.23 10.15 -4.49
CA ALA A 27 -3.55 10.42 -5.90
C ALA A 27 -4.81 9.68 -6.36
N LEU A 28 -4.99 8.44 -5.91
CA LEU A 28 -6.17 7.64 -6.24
C LEU A 28 -7.44 8.15 -5.54
N ASN A 29 -7.33 8.56 -4.28
CA ASN A 29 -8.43 9.13 -3.51
C ASN A 29 -8.87 10.48 -4.10
N GLU A 30 -7.92 11.33 -4.48
CA GLU A 30 -8.23 12.61 -5.13
C GLU A 30 -8.89 12.41 -6.49
N TRP A 31 -8.37 11.48 -7.31
CA TRP A 31 -8.98 11.15 -8.61
C TRP A 31 -10.41 10.61 -8.46
N LYS A 32 -10.65 9.73 -7.48
CA LYS A 32 -12.00 9.21 -7.16
C LYS A 32 -12.93 10.33 -6.68
N ALA A 33 -12.45 11.21 -5.79
CA ALA A 33 -13.23 12.32 -5.26
C ALA A 33 -13.62 13.33 -6.36
N ALA A 34 -12.74 13.52 -7.35
CA ALA A 34 -12.96 14.43 -8.47
C ALA A 34 -14.02 13.95 -9.48
N LYS A 35 -14.49 12.69 -9.40
CA LYS A 35 -15.57 12.12 -10.24
C LYS A 35 -15.48 12.49 -11.73
N GLY A 36 -14.28 12.36 -12.32
CA GLY A 36 -14.06 12.62 -13.75
C GLY A 36 -13.66 14.05 -14.13
N THR A 37 -13.66 15.00 -13.19
CA THR A 37 -13.16 16.37 -13.45
C THR A 37 -11.63 16.46 -13.45
N LEU A 38 -10.94 15.51 -12.81
CA LEU A 38 -9.49 15.43 -12.76
C LEU A 38 -8.98 14.32 -13.68
N SER A 39 -8.11 14.67 -14.63
CA SER A 39 -7.46 13.68 -15.48
C SER A 39 -6.41 12.89 -14.70
N VAL A 40 -6.24 11.61 -15.05
CA VAL A 40 -5.24 10.72 -14.44
C VAL A 40 -3.83 11.31 -14.57
N ASN A 41 -3.54 11.99 -15.69
CA ASN A 41 -2.25 12.64 -15.93
C ASN A 41 -1.99 13.78 -14.93
N LYS A 42 -2.99 14.65 -14.72
CA LYS A 42 -2.87 15.78 -13.79
C LYS A 42 -2.76 15.30 -12.34
N ALA A 43 -3.48 14.24 -11.97
CA ALA A 43 -3.35 13.61 -10.67
C ALA A 43 -1.94 13.00 -10.48
N ALA A 44 -1.44 12.22 -11.45
CA ALA A 44 -0.11 11.61 -11.35
C ALA A 44 1.01 12.65 -11.24
N HIS A 45 0.94 13.72 -12.04
CA HIS A 45 1.91 14.81 -12.00
C HIS A 45 1.90 15.56 -10.66
N ARG A 46 0.73 15.75 -10.05
CA ARG A 46 0.58 16.43 -8.76
C ARG A 46 1.29 15.71 -7.61
N TYR A 47 1.34 14.38 -7.67
CA TYR A 47 1.98 13.53 -6.65
C TYR A 47 3.35 12.99 -7.09
N GLY A 48 3.89 13.44 -8.22
CA GLY A 48 5.19 12.97 -8.74
C GLY A 48 5.21 11.46 -9.02
N LEU A 49 4.13 10.92 -9.59
CA LEU A 49 3.97 9.51 -9.93
C LEU A 49 4.02 9.28 -11.44
N TYR A 50 4.51 8.12 -11.87
CA TYR A 50 4.33 7.67 -13.25
C TYR A 50 2.85 7.42 -13.55
N ILE A 51 2.39 7.91 -14.70
CA ILE A 51 1.00 7.78 -15.15
C ILE A 51 0.58 6.30 -15.24
N SER A 52 1.49 5.44 -15.70
CA SER A 52 1.28 3.99 -15.80
C SER A 52 0.98 3.36 -14.44
N THR A 53 1.67 3.79 -13.39
CA THR A 53 1.46 3.31 -12.01
C THR A 53 0.07 3.68 -11.51
N LEU A 54 -0.36 4.94 -11.69
CA LEU A 54 -1.67 5.39 -11.26
C LEU A 54 -2.79 4.71 -12.05
N ARG A 55 -2.65 4.57 -13.38
CA ARG A 55 -3.61 3.83 -14.22
C ARG A 55 -3.74 2.37 -13.79
N LYS A 56 -2.61 1.68 -13.56
CA LYS A 56 -2.61 0.29 -13.09
C LYS A 56 -3.34 0.16 -11.76
N ARG A 57 -3.14 1.12 -10.85
CA ARG A 57 -3.84 1.16 -9.56
C ARG A 57 -5.35 1.40 -9.70
N ILE A 58 -5.76 2.30 -10.59
CA ILE A 58 -7.19 2.56 -10.89
C ILE A 58 -7.88 1.30 -11.41
N LEU A 59 -7.21 0.53 -12.25
CA LEU A 59 -7.71 -0.75 -12.80
C LEU A 59 -7.70 -1.91 -11.78
N GLY A 60 -7.37 -1.66 -10.51
CA GLY A 60 -7.33 -2.68 -9.46
C GLY A 60 -6.00 -3.42 -9.34
N GLY A 61 -4.95 -2.95 -10.01
CA GLY A 61 -3.60 -3.50 -9.88
C GLY A 61 -3.07 -3.37 -8.44
N ARG A 62 -2.60 -4.49 -7.90
CA ARG A 62 -2.02 -4.56 -6.55
C ARG A 62 -0.51 -4.34 -6.59
N SER A 63 0.04 -3.84 -5.49
CA SER A 63 1.49 -3.86 -5.31
C SER A 63 1.97 -5.30 -5.17
N ARG A 64 3.26 -5.56 -5.40
CA ARG A 64 3.80 -6.91 -5.22
C ARG A 64 3.62 -7.39 -3.77
N LYS A 65 3.86 -6.50 -2.81
CA LYS A 65 3.66 -6.75 -1.39
C LYS A 65 2.21 -7.13 -1.07
N GLU A 66 1.23 -6.36 -1.55
CA GLU A 66 -0.20 -6.70 -1.37
C GLU A 66 -0.60 -8.01 -2.04
N TYR A 67 0.02 -8.34 -3.18
CA TYR A 67 -0.22 -9.60 -3.85
C TYR A 67 0.33 -10.77 -3.05
N ASP A 68 1.54 -10.61 -2.50
CA ASP A 68 2.18 -11.62 -1.67
C ASP A 68 1.44 -11.78 -0.32
N GLU A 69 1.01 -10.69 0.31
CA GLU A 69 0.15 -10.70 1.51
C GLU A 69 -1.20 -11.38 1.24
N ALA A 70 -1.87 -11.07 0.12
CA ALA A 70 -3.14 -11.71 -0.24
C ALA A 70 -2.98 -13.21 -0.59
N ARG A 71 -1.75 -13.67 -0.85
CA ARG A 71 -1.42 -15.08 -1.09
C ARG A 71 -1.01 -15.83 0.17
N GLN A 72 -0.70 -15.13 1.25
CA GLN A 72 -0.38 -15.80 2.51
C GLN A 72 -1.61 -16.56 3.00
N LYS A 73 -1.40 -17.83 3.35
CA LYS A 73 -2.45 -18.69 3.93
C LYS A 73 -2.67 -18.41 5.42
N LEU A 74 -1.63 -17.89 6.08
CA LEU A 74 -1.60 -17.56 7.49
C LEU A 74 -1.58 -16.04 7.62
N THR A 75 -2.34 -15.53 8.58
CA THR A 75 -2.19 -14.16 9.06
C THR A 75 -0.88 -14.00 9.81
N VAL A 76 -0.39 -12.76 9.91
CA VAL A 76 0.82 -12.43 10.67
C VAL A 76 0.75 -12.94 12.12
N GLN A 77 -0.44 -12.87 12.75
CA GLN A 77 -0.64 -13.35 14.10
C GLN A 77 -0.56 -14.87 14.21
N GLU A 78 -1.08 -15.60 13.21
CA GLU A 78 -0.99 -17.05 13.15
C GLU A 78 0.46 -17.50 12.91
N GLU A 79 1.21 -16.82 12.03
CA GLU A 79 2.65 -17.10 11.85
C GLU A 79 3.44 -16.89 13.14
N LEU A 80 3.18 -15.80 13.87
CA LEU A 80 3.83 -15.53 15.16
C LEU A 80 3.49 -16.59 16.21
N SER A 81 2.23 -17.02 16.27
CA SER A 81 1.78 -18.07 17.19
C SER A 81 2.43 -19.40 16.86
N LEU A 82 2.48 -19.76 15.57
CA LEU A 82 3.11 -20.99 15.08
C LEU A 82 4.62 -20.97 15.35
N LYS A 83 5.29 -19.83 15.13
CA LYS A 83 6.70 -19.63 15.49
C LYS A 83 6.93 -19.83 16.98
N GLY A 84 6.10 -19.22 17.84
CA GLY A 84 6.20 -19.38 19.30
C GLY A 84 6.04 -20.84 19.72
N TRP A 85 5.05 -21.54 19.16
CA TRP A 85 4.84 -22.96 19.40
C TRP A 85 6.01 -23.83 18.96
N ILE A 86 6.58 -23.56 17.78
CA ILE A 86 7.77 -24.25 17.27
C ILE A 86 8.96 -24.06 18.22
N LEU A 87 9.20 -22.84 18.68
CA LEU A 87 10.30 -22.55 19.60
C LEU A 87 10.11 -23.28 20.95
N TYR A 88 8.89 -23.28 21.49
CA TYR A 88 8.55 -24.02 22.69
C TYR A 88 8.84 -25.53 22.54
N LEU A 89 8.52 -26.12 21.38
CA LEU A 89 8.82 -27.52 21.12
C LEU A 89 10.33 -27.80 21.06
N ILE A 90 11.10 -26.93 20.43
CA ILE A 90 12.56 -27.04 20.38
C ILE A 90 13.16 -26.98 21.79
N GLU A 91 12.71 -26.04 22.62
CA GLU A 91 13.13 -25.91 24.02
C GLU A 91 12.76 -27.17 24.83
N GLY A 92 11.61 -27.78 24.52
CA GLY A 92 11.18 -29.06 25.08
C GLY A 92 11.93 -30.29 24.56
N GLY A 93 12.97 -30.11 23.73
CA GLY A 93 13.79 -31.19 23.20
C GLY A 93 13.18 -31.94 22.01
N PHE A 94 12.10 -31.42 21.40
CA PHE A 94 11.55 -31.99 20.17
C PHE A 94 12.34 -31.45 18.96
N PRO A 95 13.02 -32.32 18.19
CA PRO A 95 13.74 -31.89 17.00
C PRO A 95 12.78 -31.56 15.86
N LEU A 96 13.03 -30.45 15.16
CA LEU A 96 12.34 -30.15 13.91
C LEU A 96 12.91 -31.02 12.79
N LEU A 97 12.10 -31.96 12.30
CA LEU A 97 12.40 -32.68 11.07
C LEU A 97 12.06 -31.78 9.88
N VAL A 98 13.04 -31.00 9.44
CA VAL A 98 12.92 -30.24 8.20
C VAL A 98 13.33 -31.17 7.06
N ASN A 99 12.35 -31.66 6.31
CA ASN A 99 12.55 -32.46 5.10
C ASN A 99 12.63 -31.57 3.86
#